data_AF-A0A9D7BA53-F1
#
_entry.id   AF-A0A9D7BA53-F1
#
_cell.length_a   1.000
_cell.length_b   1.000
_cell.length_c   1.000
_cell.angle_alpha   90.00
_cell.angle_beta   90.00
_cell.angle_gamma   90.00
#
_symmetry.space_group_name_H-M   'P 1'
#
loop_
_entity.id
_entity.type
_entity.pdbx_description
1 polymer ?
#
loop_
_entity_poly.entity_id
_entity_poly.type
_entity_poly.pdbx_seq_one_letter_code
_entity_poly.pdbx_strand_id
1 'polypeptide(L)'
;MSKALRKKATELLGFGMPKQAVFDTLVLEHPEAKPKKIAELLRYMPTQWAREKFRNAHWALLGIIALSAALRVLRSLLEKDIQFDQATAYFEPGPHCHLARWVEPLSLARASVRVGGLGEPAQRYHPIERPERRSQGRRGCMDDRADRPLRVHRCAVDLLGAERIREAEGREGSAGRAGAIHVPRGGTQLRSAYISRAFRSMLRTLAFGLFLISFPSAAQDGVFHIFHNNKMLGTIDVLRVAKGDSVTYSMISRSDFTFLWKRQVHTVARTMHVDGRVTNCLTTVHESGALRDSSALRCIGGRGLYVVHPEKVYSADLPKNPWTTARMYYDEPVGQDSIFVESELFECPLERIAPGEYILKLPNKEKNHYVYRDGILQEIRVDRGWLGLVFRRAS
;
A
#
# COMPACT_ATOMS: atom_id res chain seq x y z
N MET A 1 18.36 21.77 -28.99
CA MET A 1 18.01 22.54 -27.77
C MET A 1 18.96 23.72 -27.69
N SER A 2 18.50 24.95 -27.44
CA SER A 2 19.41 26.10 -27.49
C SER A 2 20.42 26.01 -26.33
N LYS A 3 21.71 26.20 -26.64
CA LYS A 3 22.78 26.23 -25.61
C LYS A 3 22.51 27.34 -24.58
N ALA A 4 21.84 28.42 -25.01
CA ALA A 4 21.41 29.53 -24.16
C ALA A 4 20.47 29.08 -23.04
N LEU A 5 19.43 28.30 -23.34
CA LEU A 5 18.45 27.82 -22.35
C LEU A 5 19.11 26.93 -21.29
N ARG A 6 20.05 26.06 -21.69
CA ARG A 6 20.84 25.23 -20.77
C ARG A 6 21.74 26.07 -19.86
N LYS A 7 22.38 27.11 -20.41
CA LYS A 7 23.26 28.02 -19.65
C LYS A 7 22.45 28.78 -18.59
N LYS A 8 21.32 29.38 -18.98
CA LYS A 8 20.44 30.12 -18.07
C LYS A 8 19.84 29.25 -16.98
N ALA A 9 19.37 28.04 -17.32
CA ALA A 9 18.89 27.07 -16.33
C ALA A 9 19.98 26.71 -15.30
N THR A 10 21.22 26.54 -15.76
CA THR A 10 22.36 26.23 -14.88
C THR A 10 22.70 27.40 -13.96
N GLU A 11 22.60 28.62 -14.46
CA GLU A 11 22.81 29.86 -13.71
C GLU A 11 21.75 30.03 -12.61
N LEU A 12 20.47 29.94 -12.97
CA LEU A 12 19.34 30.06 -12.03
C LEU A 12 19.34 28.96 -10.95
N LEU A 13 19.64 27.72 -11.33
CA LEU A 13 19.82 26.63 -10.37
C LEU A 13 21.09 26.81 -9.50
N GLY A 14 22.10 27.51 -10.02
CA GLY A 14 23.32 27.86 -9.31
C GLY A 14 23.14 28.97 -8.28
N PHE A 15 22.09 29.80 -8.42
CA PHE A 15 21.63 30.74 -7.39
C PHE A 15 20.74 30.09 -6.32
N GLY A 16 20.55 28.78 -6.38
CA GLY A 16 19.74 28.05 -5.40
C GLY A 16 18.22 28.15 -5.62
N MET A 17 17.77 28.64 -6.79
CA MET A 17 16.33 28.72 -7.08
C MET A 17 15.69 27.32 -7.17
N PRO A 18 14.45 27.14 -6.67
CA PRO A 18 13.74 25.87 -6.80
C PRO A 18 13.40 25.59 -8.28
N LYS A 19 13.38 24.31 -8.68
CA LYS A 19 13.17 23.91 -10.09
C LYS A 19 11.89 24.47 -10.69
N GLN A 20 10.83 24.63 -9.90
CA GLN A 20 9.57 25.22 -10.35
C GLN A 20 9.75 26.70 -10.71
N ALA A 21 10.40 27.50 -9.87
CA ALA A 21 10.66 28.91 -10.16
C ALA A 21 11.56 29.06 -11.40
N VAL A 22 12.58 28.22 -11.55
CA VAL A 22 13.43 28.21 -12.76
C VAL A 22 12.62 27.84 -14.00
N PHE A 23 11.69 26.89 -13.90
CA PHE A 23 10.80 26.53 -15.00
C PHE A 23 9.94 27.73 -15.42
N ASP A 24 9.29 28.39 -14.47
CA ASP A 24 8.42 29.53 -14.74
C ASP A 24 9.20 30.70 -15.37
N THR A 25 10.39 31.01 -14.85
CA THR A 25 11.28 32.03 -15.45
C THR A 25 11.69 31.68 -16.88
N LEU A 26 12.07 30.43 -17.15
CA LEU A 26 12.49 30.01 -18.48
C LEU A 26 11.33 29.99 -19.48
N VAL A 27 10.11 29.67 -19.06
CA VAL A 27 8.91 29.72 -19.91
C VAL A 27 8.58 31.16 -20.28
N LEU A 28 8.77 32.11 -19.36
CA LEU A 28 8.56 33.55 -19.62
C LEU A 28 9.64 34.16 -20.53
N GLU A 29 10.91 33.81 -20.30
CA GLU A 29 12.04 34.35 -21.08
C GLU A 29 12.15 33.73 -22.49
N HIS A 30 11.66 32.49 -22.67
CA HIS A 30 11.76 31.74 -23.92
C HIS A 30 10.39 31.19 -24.38
N PRO A 31 9.44 32.04 -24.79
CA PRO A 31 8.11 31.60 -25.21
C PRO A 31 8.14 30.68 -26.45
N GLU A 32 9.21 30.72 -27.25
CA GLU A 32 9.44 29.84 -28.41
C GLU A 32 9.77 28.39 -28.01
N ALA A 33 10.22 28.16 -26.78
CA ALA A 33 10.58 26.84 -26.29
C ALA A 33 9.36 26.10 -25.74
N LYS A 34 9.09 24.90 -26.27
CA LYS A 34 7.99 24.05 -25.77
C LYS A 34 8.20 23.75 -24.26
N PRO A 35 7.21 24.04 -23.38
CA PRO A 35 7.35 23.83 -21.93
C PRO A 35 7.77 22.41 -21.55
N LYS A 36 7.27 21.38 -22.27
CA LYS A 36 7.66 19.98 -22.07
C LYS A 36 9.17 19.75 -22.15
N LYS A 37 9.86 20.43 -23.08
CA LYS A 37 11.32 20.33 -23.25
C LYS A 37 12.07 21.02 -22.11
N ILE A 38 11.54 22.12 -21.58
CA ILE A 38 12.12 22.82 -20.42
C ILE A 38 12.00 21.94 -19.17
N ALA A 39 10.82 21.35 -18.94
CA ALA A 39 10.61 20.43 -17.83
C ALA A 39 11.55 19.21 -17.91
N GLU A 40 11.71 18.63 -19.10
CA GLU A 40 12.63 17.52 -19.33
C GLU A 40 14.10 17.92 -19.06
N LEU A 41 14.52 19.12 -19.48
CA LEU A 41 15.85 19.62 -19.16
C LEU A 41 16.08 19.75 -17.65
N LEU A 42 15.16 20.39 -16.95
CA LEU A 42 15.27 20.66 -15.52
C LEU A 42 15.20 19.36 -14.69
N ARG A 43 14.51 18.33 -15.19
CA ARG A 43 14.47 17.02 -14.54
C ARG A 43 15.87 16.44 -14.33
N TYR A 44 16.73 16.52 -15.34
CA TYR A 44 18.09 15.95 -15.30
C TYR A 44 19.17 16.90 -14.76
N MET A 45 18.83 18.14 -14.44
CA MET A 45 19.78 19.08 -13.83
C MET A 45 19.83 18.94 -12.30
N PRO A 46 21.02 18.79 -11.71
CA PRO A 46 21.18 18.78 -10.25
C PRO A 46 21.02 20.21 -9.71
N THR A 47 20.31 20.35 -8.58
CA THR A 47 20.19 21.62 -7.85
C THR A 47 21.48 21.90 -7.07
N GLN A 48 21.76 23.18 -6.74
CA GLN A 48 22.90 23.53 -5.89
C GLN A 48 22.84 22.81 -4.54
N TRP A 49 21.67 22.74 -3.92
CA TRP A 49 21.46 21.99 -2.68
C TRP A 49 21.86 20.52 -2.80
N ALA A 50 21.51 19.85 -3.91
CA ALA A 50 21.94 18.48 -4.16
C ALA A 50 23.47 18.41 -4.32
N ARG A 51 24.08 19.35 -5.05
CA ARG A 51 25.54 19.41 -5.20
C ARG A 51 26.25 19.55 -3.85
N GLU A 52 25.77 20.43 -2.97
CA GLU A 52 26.36 20.65 -1.65
C GLU A 52 26.18 19.44 -0.73
N LYS A 53 24.94 18.93 -0.65
CA LYS A 53 24.61 17.76 0.18
C LYS A 53 25.44 16.53 -0.20
N PHE A 54 25.63 16.29 -1.49
CA PHE A 54 26.37 15.12 -1.98
C PHE A 54 27.85 15.41 -2.28
N ARG A 55 28.33 16.64 -2.06
CA ARG A 55 29.72 17.02 -2.35
C ARG A 55 30.70 16.12 -1.61
N ASN A 56 30.51 15.97 -0.30
CA ASN A 56 31.43 15.20 0.55
C ASN A 56 31.39 13.71 0.22
N ALA A 57 30.19 13.16 -0.05
CA ALA A 57 30.04 11.76 -0.45
C ALA A 57 30.71 11.47 -1.80
N HIS A 58 30.60 12.40 -2.76
CA HIS A 58 31.26 12.29 -4.06
C HIS A 58 32.78 12.36 -3.94
N TRP A 59 33.32 13.29 -3.15
CA TRP A 59 34.75 13.37 -2.87
C TRP A 59 35.28 12.13 -2.15
N ALA A 60 34.53 11.59 -1.18
CA ALA A 60 34.90 10.35 -0.50
C ALA A 60 34.97 9.17 -1.48
N LEU A 61 33.98 9.05 -2.38
CA LEU A 61 33.97 8.01 -3.41
C LEU A 61 35.17 8.13 -4.36
N LEU A 62 35.45 9.35 -4.86
CA LEU A 62 36.62 9.60 -5.71
C LEU A 62 37.93 9.30 -4.97
N GLY A 63 38.01 9.64 -3.68
CA GLY A 63 39.14 9.32 -2.82
C GLY A 63 39.37 7.81 -2.70
N ILE A 64 38.31 7.01 -2.52
CA ILE A 64 38.40 5.54 -2.47
C ILE A 64 38.87 4.97 -3.80
N ILE A 65 38.36 5.49 -4.93
CA ILE A 65 38.77 5.04 -6.28
C ILE A 65 40.25 5.37 -6.51
N ALA A 66 40.68 6.59 -6.18
CA ALA A 66 42.07 7.01 -6.31
C ALA A 66 43.00 6.20 -5.40
N LEU A 67 42.61 5.94 -4.16
CA LEU A 67 43.35 5.10 -3.22
C LEU A 67 43.46 3.66 -3.73
N SER A 68 42.38 3.10 -4.27
CA SER A 68 42.41 1.76 -4.87
C SER A 68 43.36 1.69 -6.06
N ALA A 69 43.40 2.71 -6.92
CA ALA A 69 44.35 2.78 -8.02
C ALA A 69 45.80 2.91 -7.53
N ALA A 70 46.05 3.75 -6.53
CA ALA A 70 47.37 3.93 -5.93
C ALA A 70 47.89 2.63 -5.28
N LEU A 71 47.03 1.91 -4.55
CA LEU A 71 47.39 0.61 -3.96
C LEU A 71 47.76 -0.44 -5.01
N ARG A 72 47.09 -0.46 -6.17
CA ARG A 72 47.45 -1.37 -7.27
C ARG A 72 48.85 -1.09 -7.83
N VAL A 73 49.18 0.20 -8.02
CA VAL A 73 50.51 0.60 -8.50
C VAL A 73 51.58 0.33 -7.45
N LEU A 74 51.31 0.68 -6.19
CA LEU A 74 52.23 0.48 -5.07
C LEU A 74 52.54 -1.00 -4.84
N ARG A 75 51.53 -1.87 -4.93
CA ARG A 75 51.70 -3.32 -4.88
C ARG A 75 52.65 -3.82 -5.97
N SER A 76 52.47 -3.35 -7.21
CA SER A 76 53.34 -3.71 -8.33
C SER A 76 54.79 -3.23 -8.17
N LEU A 77 55.04 -2.23 -7.32
CA LEU A 77 56.39 -1.75 -7.00
C LEU A 77 57.00 -2.50 -5.81
N LEU A 78 56.21 -2.81 -4.79
CA LEU A 78 56.63 -3.57 -3.61
C LEU A 78 56.91 -5.05 -3.92
N GLU A 79 56.20 -5.66 -4.86
CA GLU A 79 56.41 -7.05 -5.28
C GLU A 79 57.67 -7.25 -6.15
N LYS A 80 58.43 -6.20 -6.48
CA LYS A 80 59.68 -6.34 -7.27
C LYS A 80 60.89 -6.86 -6.47
N ASP A 81 60.86 -6.83 -5.14
CA ASP A 81 62.00 -7.26 -4.29
C ASP A 81 61.67 -8.44 -3.35
N ILE A 82 60.47 -9.02 -3.44
CA ILE A 82 60.14 -10.23 -2.68
C ILE A 82 59.79 -11.34 -3.68
N GLN A 83 60.81 -12.09 -4.10
CA GLN A 83 60.62 -13.42 -4.66
C GLN A 83 59.97 -14.30 -3.59
N PHE A 84 58.64 -14.33 -3.56
CA PHE A 84 57.86 -15.34 -2.82
C PHE A 84 57.98 -16.75 -3.47
N ASP A 85 58.95 -16.97 -4.37
CA ASP A 85 59.22 -18.24 -5.03
C ASP A 85 59.92 -19.29 -4.14
N GLN A 86 60.18 -18.99 -2.86
CA GLN A 86 60.80 -19.98 -1.95
C GLN A 86 59.93 -20.45 -0.77
N ALA A 87 58.73 -19.92 -0.56
CA ALA A 87 57.92 -20.30 0.61
C ALA A 87 56.85 -21.37 0.36
N THR A 88 56.57 -21.76 -0.89
CA THR A 88 55.59 -22.82 -1.22
C THR A 88 56.21 -24.15 -1.65
N ALA A 89 57.54 -24.27 -1.65
CA ALA A 89 58.24 -25.51 -2.01
C ALA A 89 58.26 -26.59 -0.90
N TYR A 90 57.59 -26.40 0.24
CA TYR A 90 57.58 -27.37 1.36
C TYR A 90 56.22 -28.04 1.65
N PHE A 91 55.23 -27.93 0.77
CA PHE A 91 54.06 -28.81 0.83
C PHE A 91 54.20 -29.92 -0.22
N GLU A 92 55.01 -30.92 0.12
CA GLU A 92 54.95 -32.24 -0.51
C GLU A 92 53.61 -32.90 -0.12
N PRO A 93 52.70 -33.21 -1.07
CA PRO A 93 51.62 -34.13 -0.79
C PRO A 93 52.18 -35.56 -0.81
N GLY A 94 52.14 -36.22 0.35
CA GLY A 94 52.52 -37.62 0.48
C GLY A 94 51.71 -38.55 -0.44
N PRO A 95 52.25 -39.72 -0.80
CA PRO A 95 51.71 -40.55 -1.88
C PRO A 95 50.74 -41.60 -1.34
N HIS A 96 49.46 -41.27 -1.12
CA HIS A 96 48.45 -42.31 -0.88
C HIS A 96 47.05 -41.95 -1.43
N CYS A 97 46.50 -42.90 -2.19
CA CYS A 97 45.09 -43.14 -2.52
C CYS A 97 44.47 -42.31 -3.65
N HIS A 98 44.31 -42.85 -4.88
CA HIS A 98 43.33 -43.83 -5.38
C HIS A 98 41.90 -43.29 -5.61
N LEU A 99 41.39 -43.64 -6.80
CA LEU A 99 40.01 -43.52 -7.34
C LEU A 99 39.64 -42.13 -7.88
N ALA A 100 39.58 -41.95 -9.21
CA ALA A 100 38.46 -42.33 -10.11
C ALA A 100 37.80 -41.03 -10.57
N ARG A 101 37.24 -40.82 -11.77
CA ARG A 101 37.09 -41.49 -13.07
C ARG A 101 36.23 -40.48 -13.85
N TRP A 102 36.36 -40.42 -15.17
CA TRP A 102 35.53 -39.67 -16.13
C TRP A 102 35.84 -38.18 -16.36
N VAL A 103 36.66 -37.91 -17.38
CA VAL A 103 36.36 -36.87 -18.38
C VAL A 103 36.76 -37.42 -19.74
N GLU A 104 35.78 -37.69 -20.59
CA GLU A 104 35.98 -37.80 -22.04
C GLU A 104 35.67 -36.46 -22.72
N PRO A 105 36.19 -36.23 -23.95
CA PRO A 105 36.43 -34.91 -24.50
C PRO A 105 35.28 -34.44 -25.39
N LEU A 106 35.03 -33.13 -25.44
CA LEU A 106 34.25 -32.53 -26.51
C LEU A 106 35.00 -31.37 -27.16
N SER A 107 35.00 -31.49 -28.47
CA SER A 107 35.82 -30.86 -29.48
C SER A 107 35.41 -29.43 -29.80
N LEU A 108 36.42 -28.71 -30.29
CA LEU A 108 36.38 -27.50 -31.10
C LEU A 108 35.14 -27.40 -32.01
N ALA A 109 34.37 -26.32 -31.83
CA ALA A 109 33.55 -25.74 -32.89
C ALA A 109 33.75 -24.21 -32.92
N ARG A 110 34.42 -23.75 -33.97
CA ARG A 110 34.41 -22.36 -34.45
C ARG A 110 32.97 -21.92 -34.69
N ALA A 111 32.58 -20.76 -34.16
CA ALA A 111 31.40 -20.05 -34.63
C ALA A 111 31.74 -18.58 -34.88
N SER A 112 31.41 -18.18 -36.11
CA SER A 112 31.68 -16.93 -36.79
C SER A 112 30.87 -15.77 -36.21
N VAL A 113 31.53 -14.61 -36.05
CA VAL A 113 30.89 -13.32 -35.76
C VAL A 113 30.14 -12.87 -37.00
N ARG A 114 28.80 -12.85 -36.94
CA ARG A 114 27.95 -12.22 -37.94
C ARG A 114 27.21 -11.05 -37.29
N VAL A 115 27.59 -9.84 -37.71
CA VAL A 115 26.90 -8.58 -37.43
C VAL A 115 25.56 -8.63 -38.16
N GLY A 116 24.46 -8.60 -37.40
CA GLY A 116 23.10 -8.57 -37.92
C GLY A 116 22.29 -7.51 -37.16
N GLY A 117 21.99 -6.40 -37.84
CA GLY A 117 21.11 -5.36 -37.34
C GLY A 117 19.67 -5.85 -37.22
N LEU A 118 19.01 -5.45 -36.14
CA LEU A 118 17.57 -5.53 -35.98
C LEU A 118 17.09 -4.18 -35.46
N GLY A 119 16.30 -3.52 -36.32
CA GLY A 119 15.69 -2.23 -36.06
C GLY A 119 14.66 -2.30 -34.94
N GLU A 120 14.56 -1.18 -34.22
CA GLU A 120 13.48 -0.89 -33.29
C GLU A 120 12.13 -0.87 -34.03
N PRO A 121 11.09 -1.58 -33.55
CA PRO A 121 9.74 -1.28 -33.97
C PRO A 121 9.24 -0.03 -33.25
N ALA A 122 8.98 1.01 -34.05
CA ALA A 122 8.30 2.23 -33.65
C ALA A 122 6.96 1.90 -32.93
N GLN A 123 6.88 2.27 -31.65
CA GLN A 123 5.61 2.26 -30.92
C GLN A 123 4.68 3.33 -31.52
N ARG A 124 3.67 2.87 -32.28
CA ARG A 124 2.53 3.69 -32.71
C ARG A 124 1.74 4.11 -31.48
N TYR A 125 1.83 5.39 -31.13
CA TYR A 125 0.87 6.06 -30.26
C TYR A 125 -0.45 6.20 -31.03
N HIS A 126 -1.49 5.49 -30.59
CA HIS A 126 -2.87 5.81 -30.95
C HIS A 126 -3.29 7.05 -30.15
N PRO A 127 -3.72 8.15 -30.80
CA PRO A 127 -4.36 9.25 -30.08
C PRO A 127 -5.72 8.77 -29.58
N ILE A 128 -5.96 8.91 -28.28
CA ILE A 128 -7.31 8.80 -27.71
C ILE A 128 -8.08 10.01 -28.22
N GLU A 129 -8.99 9.78 -29.17
CA GLU A 129 -9.97 10.76 -29.60
C GLU A 129 -10.84 11.16 -28.41
N ARG A 130 -10.80 12.45 -28.05
CA ARG A 130 -11.78 13.04 -27.14
C ARG A 130 -13.13 13.06 -27.87
N PRO A 131 -14.22 12.54 -27.28
CA PRO A 131 -15.53 12.74 -27.86
C PRO A 131 -15.90 14.23 -27.76
N GLU A 132 -16.01 14.82 -28.94
CA GLU A 132 -16.54 16.14 -29.21
C GLU A 132 -18.00 16.19 -28.73
N ARG A 133 -18.23 16.67 -27.50
CA ARG A 133 -19.58 16.99 -27.04
C ARG A 133 -20.06 18.22 -27.78
N ARG A 134 -20.90 17.99 -28.80
CA ARG A 134 -21.85 18.96 -29.34
C ARG A 134 -22.71 19.51 -28.21
N SER A 135 -22.44 20.74 -27.79
CA SER A 135 -23.36 21.55 -26.99
C SER A 135 -24.45 22.09 -27.91
N GLN A 136 -25.61 21.40 -27.94
CA GLN A 136 -26.85 22.02 -28.39
C GLN A 136 -27.29 23.03 -27.33
N GLY A 137 -27.45 24.28 -27.77
CA GLY A 137 -27.84 25.39 -26.93
C GLY A 137 -29.24 25.23 -26.35
N ARG A 138 -29.37 25.54 -25.06
CA ARG A 138 -30.60 26.10 -24.49
C ARG A 138 -30.22 27.34 -23.72
N ARG A 139 -30.73 28.48 -24.21
CA ARG A 139 -30.78 29.76 -23.49
C ARG A 139 -31.74 29.60 -22.32
N GLY A 140 -31.38 30.12 -21.17
CA GLY A 140 -32.24 30.17 -19.99
C GLY A 140 -31.58 30.96 -18.87
N CYS A 141 -31.89 32.26 -18.86
CA CYS A 141 -31.93 33.22 -17.76
C CYS A 141 -30.81 33.28 -16.69
N MET A 142 -30.26 34.50 -16.60
CA MET A 142 -29.50 35.10 -15.51
C MET A 142 -29.98 34.72 -14.10
N ASP A 143 -29.02 34.46 -13.21
CA ASP A 143 -29.09 34.96 -11.84
C ASP A 143 -27.67 35.23 -11.33
N ASP A 144 -27.34 36.53 -11.25
CA ASP A 144 -26.08 37.07 -10.75
C ASP A 144 -26.09 37.07 -9.21
N ARG A 145 -25.36 36.14 -8.58
CA ARG A 145 -24.90 36.29 -7.19
C ARG A 145 -23.45 35.84 -7.01
N ALA A 146 -22.58 36.83 -7.18
CA ALA A 146 -21.39 37.12 -6.38
C ALA A 146 -20.59 35.95 -5.79
N ASP A 147 -19.51 35.62 -6.50
CA ASP A 147 -18.35 34.88 -6.04
C ASP A 147 -17.71 35.49 -4.78
N ARG A 148 -17.46 34.66 -3.77
CA ARG A 148 -16.39 34.86 -2.78
C ARG A 148 -15.36 33.75 -2.93
N PRO A 149 -14.05 34.07 -3.00
CA PRO A 149 -13.01 33.06 -3.16
C PRO A 149 -12.79 32.29 -1.85
N LEU A 150 -13.01 30.97 -1.89
CA LEU A 150 -12.59 30.05 -0.85
C LEU A 150 -11.05 29.98 -0.82
N ARG A 151 -10.45 30.65 0.18
CA ARG A 151 -9.07 30.43 0.58
C ARG A 151 -8.92 29.00 1.11
N VAL A 152 -8.36 28.11 0.32
CA VAL A 152 -7.88 26.81 0.77
C VAL A 152 -6.51 26.99 1.42
N HIS A 153 -6.49 27.41 2.69
CA HIS A 153 -5.30 27.36 3.52
C HIS A 153 -5.31 26.09 4.38
N ARG A 154 -4.19 25.35 4.33
CA ARG A 154 -3.65 24.47 5.39
C ARG A 154 -4.69 23.81 6.31
N CYS A 155 -5.21 22.66 5.92
CA CYS A 155 -5.80 21.70 6.85
C CYS A 155 -5.62 20.28 6.29
N ALA A 156 -4.46 19.68 6.52
CA ALA A 156 -4.26 18.25 6.24
C ALA A 156 -3.28 17.54 7.19
N VAL A 157 -2.56 18.26 8.07
CA VAL A 157 -1.46 17.64 8.85
C VAL A 157 -1.66 17.64 10.37
N ASP A 158 -2.57 18.45 10.94
CA ASP A 158 -2.63 18.63 12.41
C ASP A 158 -3.77 17.89 13.15
N LEU A 159 -4.45 16.91 12.54
CA LEU A 159 -5.58 16.20 13.18
C LEU A 159 -5.25 14.74 13.56
N LEU A 160 -4.10 14.53 14.20
CA LEU A 160 -3.77 13.27 14.89
C LEU A 160 -3.77 13.41 16.44
N GLY A 161 -4.19 14.55 16.98
CA GLY A 161 -4.26 14.77 18.43
C GLY A 161 -5.69 15.05 18.92
N ALA A 162 -6.15 14.22 19.87
CA ALA A 162 -7.30 14.41 20.76
C ALA A 162 -8.71 14.02 20.23
N GLU A 163 -9.03 12.73 20.37
CA GLU A 163 -10.37 12.34 20.83
C GLU A 163 -10.21 11.59 22.15
N ARG A 164 -10.41 12.32 23.26
CA ARG A 164 -10.48 11.80 24.62
C ARG A 164 -11.97 11.52 24.90
N ILE A 165 -12.31 10.25 25.02
CA ILE A 165 -13.67 9.76 25.30
C ILE A 165 -14.12 10.32 26.66
N ARG A 166 -15.19 11.13 26.66
CA ARG A 166 -15.98 11.45 27.85
C ARG A 166 -17.20 10.55 27.86
N GLU A 167 -17.22 9.63 28.81
CA GLU A 167 -18.42 8.90 29.21
C GLU A 167 -19.38 9.87 29.90
N ALA A 168 -20.62 9.91 29.43
CA ALA A 168 -21.73 10.55 30.11
C ALA A 168 -22.77 9.47 30.39
N GLU A 169 -22.93 9.14 31.67
CA GLU A 169 -23.99 8.29 32.19
C GLU A 169 -25.36 8.93 31.93
N GLY A 170 -26.27 8.15 31.35
CA GLY A 170 -27.62 8.56 30.99
C GLY A 170 -28.66 7.58 31.50
N ARG A 171 -29.19 7.93 32.68
CA ARG A 171 -30.36 7.42 33.44
C ARG A 171 -31.40 6.55 32.71
N GLU A 172 -31.76 5.48 33.42
CA GLU A 172 -32.97 4.66 33.26
C GLU A 172 -34.27 5.47 33.38
N GLY A 173 -35.23 5.16 32.50
CA GLY A 173 -36.60 5.65 32.54
C GLY A 173 -37.58 4.50 32.37
N SER A 174 -38.20 4.10 33.49
CA SER A 174 -39.30 3.15 33.61
C SER A 174 -40.62 3.76 33.12
N ALA A 175 -41.40 3.01 32.33
CA ALA A 175 -42.82 3.27 32.12
C ALA A 175 -43.59 1.96 31.95
N GLY A 176 -44.45 1.67 32.93
CA GLY A 176 -45.35 0.53 32.94
C GLY A 176 -46.55 0.69 32.02
N ARG A 177 -47.19 -0.44 31.70
CA ARG A 177 -48.58 -0.46 31.21
C ARG A 177 -49.29 -1.73 31.66
N ALA A 178 -50.33 -1.52 32.46
CA ALA A 178 -51.31 -2.50 32.89
C ALA A 178 -52.26 -2.89 31.73
N GLY A 179 -52.65 -4.16 31.66
CA GLY A 179 -53.61 -4.69 30.69
C GLY A 179 -54.45 -5.82 31.29
N ALA A 180 -55.76 -5.66 31.17
CA ALA A 180 -56.85 -6.33 31.89
C ALA A 180 -56.93 -7.87 31.82
N ILE A 181 -57.48 -8.42 32.90
CA ILE A 181 -57.85 -9.83 33.10
C ILE A 181 -59.26 -10.05 32.54
N HIS A 182 -59.43 -11.03 31.63
CA HIS A 182 -60.74 -11.54 31.22
C HIS A 182 -60.78 -13.06 31.39
N VAL A 183 -61.79 -13.54 32.12
CA VAL A 183 -62.03 -14.96 32.45
C VAL A 183 -63.23 -15.47 31.64
N PRO A 184 -63.12 -16.62 30.93
CA PRO A 184 -64.28 -17.40 30.54
C PRO A 184 -64.43 -18.67 31.37
N ARG A 185 -65.69 -18.91 31.75
CA ARG A 185 -66.22 -20.02 32.54
C ARG A 185 -66.71 -21.12 31.59
N GLY A 186 -66.40 -22.37 31.90
CA GLY A 186 -67.25 -23.53 31.56
C GLY A 186 -66.72 -24.50 30.51
N GLY A 187 -66.88 -25.80 30.78
CA GLY A 187 -66.97 -26.83 29.75
C GLY A 187 -66.02 -28.01 29.91
N THR A 188 -66.33 -28.91 30.85
CA THR A 188 -65.82 -30.28 30.93
C THR A 188 -66.03 -31.05 29.63
N GLN A 189 -64.95 -31.33 28.88
CA GLN A 189 -64.85 -32.50 28.01
C GLN A 189 -63.38 -32.90 27.75
N LEU A 190 -63.16 -34.22 27.88
CA LEU A 190 -62.18 -35.05 27.17
C LEU A 190 -60.69 -35.01 27.61
N ARG A 191 -60.37 -36.02 28.43
CA ARG A 191 -59.07 -36.42 29.00
C ARG A 191 -58.01 -36.91 27.97
N SER A 192 -57.97 -36.40 26.73
CA SER A 192 -56.93 -36.76 25.74
C SER A 192 -56.12 -35.57 25.19
N ALA A 193 -56.36 -34.35 25.70
CA ALA A 193 -55.69 -33.13 25.20
C ALA A 193 -54.59 -32.57 26.13
N TYR A 194 -54.44 -33.10 27.36
CA TYR A 194 -53.60 -32.49 28.40
C TYR A 194 -52.09 -32.64 28.20
N ILE A 195 -51.63 -33.75 27.58
CA ILE A 195 -50.19 -33.95 27.32
C ILE A 195 -49.69 -33.01 26.18
N SER A 196 -50.57 -32.63 25.25
CA SER A 196 -50.17 -31.81 24.08
C SER A 196 -50.03 -30.31 24.36
N ARG A 197 -50.65 -29.78 25.44
CA ARG A 197 -50.56 -28.36 25.81
C ARG A 197 -49.34 -28.05 26.68
N ALA A 198 -48.98 -28.95 27.60
CA ALA A 198 -47.78 -28.82 28.41
C ALA A 198 -46.51 -28.86 27.54
N PHE A 199 -46.45 -29.77 26.56
CA PHE A 199 -45.32 -29.90 25.65
C PHE A 199 -45.15 -28.66 24.73
N ARG A 200 -46.25 -28.09 24.24
CA ARG A 200 -46.22 -26.86 23.42
C ARG A 200 -45.81 -25.60 24.20
N SER A 201 -46.13 -25.54 25.50
CA SER A 201 -45.68 -24.43 26.35
C SER A 201 -44.19 -24.55 26.69
N MET A 202 -43.72 -25.77 26.98
CA MET A 202 -42.32 -26.02 27.32
C MET A 202 -41.39 -25.81 26.11
N LEU A 203 -41.82 -26.20 24.91
CA LEU A 203 -41.07 -25.98 23.66
C LEU A 203 -40.96 -24.49 23.29
N ARG A 204 -41.95 -23.66 23.64
CA ARG A 204 -41.91 -22.21 23.42
C ARG A 204 -40.94 -21.50 24.38
N THR A 205 -40.90 -21.90 25.65
CA THR A 205 -39.90 -21.39 26.61
C THR A 205 -38.48 -21.85 26.27
N LEU A 206 -38.31 -23.09 25.78
CA LEU A 206 -37.00 -23.58 25.33
C LEU A 206 -36.52 -22.84 24.07
N ALA A 207 -37.41 -22.55 23.12
CA ALA A 207 -37.11 -21.75 21.94
C ALA A 207 -36.78 -20.28 22.27
N PHE A 208 -37.38 -19.71 23.32
CA PHE A 208 -37.05 -18.36 23.80
C PHE A 208 -35.71 -18.32 24.55
N GLY A 209 -35.38 -19.37 25.31
CA GLY A 209 -34.09 -19.49 26.00
C GLY A 209 -32.91 -19.67 25.05
N LEU A 210 -33.10 -20.35 23.92
CA LEU A 210 -32.04 -20.54 22.91
C LEU A 210 -31.71 -19.27 22.11
N PHE A 211 -32.61 -18.28 22.09
CA PHE A 211 -32.42 -17.03 21.31
C PHE A 211 -31.60 -15.96 22.03
N LEU A 212 -31.29 -16.16 23.32
CA LEU A 212 -30.49 -15.24 24.14
C LEU A 212 -29.02 -15.63 24.25
N ILE A 213 -28.55 -16.58 23.44
CA ILE A 213 -27.11 -16.79 23.23
C ILE A 213 -26.62 -15.61 22.38
N SER A 214 -26.49 -14.44 23.01
CA SER A 214 -25.74 -13.32 22.47
C SER A 214 -24.29 -13.79 22.36
N PHE A 215 -23.91 -14.22 21.15
CA PHE A 215 -22.52 -14.47 20.84
C PHE A 215 -21.76 -13.19 21.18
N PRO A 216 -20.83 -13.21 22.16
CA PRO A 216 -19.99 -12.06 22.37
C PRO A 216 -19.31 -11.80 21.03
N SER A 217 -19.55 -10.63 20.46
CA SER A 217 -18.79 -10.14 19.32
C SER A 217 -17.39 -9.90 19.86
N ALA A 218 -16.61 -10.98 19.94
CA ALA A 218 -15.24 -10.92 20.38
C ALA A 218 -14.54 -9.98 19.41
N ALA A 219 -13.91 -8.95 19.95
CA ALA A 219 -12.89 -8.22 19.23
C ALA A 219 -11.91 -9.28 18.73
N GLN A 220 -11.91 -9.51 17.43
CA GLN A 220 -10.94 -10.41 16.81
C GLN A 220 -9.72 -9.54 16.61
N ASP A 221 -8.71 -9.78 17.45
CA ASP A 221 -7.41 -9.19 17.29
C ASP A 221 -6.48 -10.22 16.68
N GLY A 222 -5.51 -9.76 15.89
CA GLY A 222 -4.54 -10.63 15.25
C GLY A 222 -3.20 -9.96 15.13
N VAL A 223 -2.14 -10.77 15.16
CA VAL A 223 -0.78 -10.33 14.87
C VAL A 223 -0.29 -11.12 13.67
N PHE A 224 0.34 -10.44 12.72
CA PHE A 224 1.03 -11.07 11.60
C PHE A 224 2.52 -10.75 11.68
N HIS A 225 3.36 -11.74 11.50
CA HIS A 225 4.80 -11.57 11.36
C HIS A 225 5.16 -11.30 9.89
N ILE A 226 6.00 -10.31 9.66
CA ILE A 226 6.48 -9.92 8.33
C ILE A 226 7.83 -10.59 8.09
N PHE A 227 7.93 -11.40 7.04
CA PHE A 227 9.15 -12.10 6.66
C PHE A 227 9.69 -11.64 5.31
N HIS A 228 11.01 -11.63 5.21
CA HIS A 228 11.76 -11.56 3.95
C HIS A 228 12.90 -12.56 4.02
N ASN A 229 13.00 -13.46 3.03
CA ASN A 229 14.00 -14.54 3.02
C ASN A 229 14.05 -15.33 4.34
N ASN A 230 12.89 -15.70 4.88
CA ASN A 230 12.69 -16.38 6.17
C ASN A 230 13.18 -15.61 7.41
N LYS A 231 13.64 -14.37 7.27
CA LYS A 231 13.97 -13.50 8.41
C LYS A 231 12.77 -12.62 8.77
N MET A 232 12.40 -12.61 10.05
CA MET A 232 11.38 -11.70 10.56
C MET A 232 11.90 -10.26 10.51
N LEU A 233 11.14 -9.38 9.86
CA LEU A 233 11.42 -7.96 9.72
C LEU A 233 10.55 -7.09 10.63
N GLY A 234 9.40 -7.58 11.07
CA GLY A 234 8.41 -6.76 11.75
C GLY A 234 7.11 -7.48 12.02
N THR A 235 6.11 -6.70 12.46
CA THR A 235 4.77 -7.17 12.78
C THR A 235 3.68 -6.29 12.16
N ILE A 236 2.49 -6.86 12.02
CA ILE A 236 1.25 -6.16 11.71
C ILE A 236 0.25 -6.51 12.80
N ASP A 237 -0.15 -5.52 13.58
CA ASP A 237 -1.24 -5.64 14.54
C ASP A 237 -2.54 -5.28 13.84
N VAL A 238 -3.54 -6.16 13.88
CA VAL A 238 -4.86 -5.93 13.33
C VAL A 238 -5.89 -5.90 14.45
N LEU A 239 -6.74 -4.87 14.46
CA LEU A 239 -7.83 -4.67 15.41
C LEU A 239 -9.17 -4.45 14.68
N ARG A 240 -10.22 -5.15 15.11
CA ARG A 240 -11.61 -4.94 14.65
C ARG A 240 -12.48 -4.49 15.82
N VAL A 241 -13.08 -3.31 15.69
CA VAL A 241 -13.99 -2.74 16.71
C VAL A 241 -15.37 -2.57 16.10
N ALA A 242 -16.38 -3.25 16.64
CA ALA A 242 -17.78 -3.06 16.27
C ALA A 242 -18.51 -2.22 17.33
N LYS A 243 -19.27 -1.20 16.91
CA LYS A 243 -20.06 -0.33 17.78
C LYS A 243 -21.36 0.06 17.09
N GLY A 244 -22.48 -0.53 17.52
CA GLY A 244 -23.78 -0.35 16.85
C GLY A 244 -23.69 -0.75 15.38
N ASP A 245 -24.13 0.13 14.49
CA ASP A 245 -24.10 -0.09 13.03
C ASP A 245 -22.74 0.20 12.38
N SER A 246 -21.73 0.52 13.20
CA SER A 246 -20.38 0.83 12.74
C SER A 246 -19.39 -0.29 13.03
N VAL A 247 -18.48 -0.54 12.08
CA VAL A 247 -17.35 -1.45 12.25
C VAL A 247 -16.09 -0.73 11.79
N THR A 248 -15.07 -0.69 12.64
CA THR A 248 -13.76 -0.13 12.30
C THR A 248 -12.73 -1.25 12.23
N TYR A 249 -12.06 -1.34 11.09
CA TYR A 249 -10.90 -2.19 10.88
C TYR A 249 -9.64 -1.33 10.95
N SER A 250 -8.68 -1.71 11.78
CA SER A 250 -7.39 -1.04 11.92
C SER A 250 -6.25 -2.02 11.70
N MET A 251 -5.21 -1.57 11.01
CA MET A 251 -3.96 -2.30 10.82
C MET A 251 -2.79 -1.36 11.12
N ILE A 252 -1.85 -1.83 11.95
CA ILE A 252 -0.66 -1.08 12.30
C ILE A 252 0.54 -1.98 12.03
N SER A 253 1.33 -1.64 11.01
CA SER A 253 2.55 -2.37 10.64
C SER A 253 3.79 -1.61 11.11
N ARG A 254 4.73 -2.34 11.72
CA ARG A 254 6.07 -1.87 12.07
C ARG A 254 7.11 -2.83 11.52
N SER A 255 8.02 -2.34 10.67
CA SER A 255 9.04 -3.16 10.02
C SER A 255 10.39 -2.47 9.95
N ASP A 256 11.46 -3.22 10.19
CA ASP A 256 12.84 -2.77 10.06
C ASP A 256 13.55 -3.51 8.91
N PHE A 257 13.95 -2.76 7.90
CA PHE A 257 14.69 -3.26 6.75
C PHE A 257 16.18 -2.92 6.89
N THR A 258 17.06 -3.89 6.67
CA THR A 258 18.52 -3.67 6.62
C THR A 258 19.07 -4.24 5.32
N PHE A 259 19.15 -3.40 4.28
CA PHE A 259 19.82 -3.74 3.02
C PHE A 259 21.23 -3.16 3.02
N LEU A 260 21.35 -1.85 2.74
CA LEU A 260 22.58 -1.08 2.85
C LEU A 260 22.56 -0.13 4.06
N TRP A 261 21.37 0.24 4.50
CA TRP A 261 21.10 1.12 5.64
C TRP A 261 19.84 0.63 6.34
N LYS A 262 19.76 0.87 7.65
CA LYS A 262 18.56 0.61 8.44
C LYS A 262 17.47 1.59 8.01
N ARG A 263 16.30 1.04 7.63
CA ARG A 263 15.10 1.80 7.31
C ARG A 263 13.94 1.24 8.11
N GLN A 264 13.31 2.10 8.90
CA GLN A 264 12.11 1.75 9.63
C GLN A 264 10.89 2.18 8.79
N VAL A 265 9.96 1.26 8.55
CA VAL A 265 8.69 1.55 7.87
C VAL A 265 7.57 1.33 8.86
N HIS A 266 6.73 2.35 9.02
CA HIS A 266 5.54 2.32 9.87
C HIS A 266 4.32 2.65 9.04
N THR A 267 3.39 1.70 8.93
CA THR A 267 2.15 1.88 8.16
C THR A 267 0.96 1.79 9.08
N VAL A 268 0.04 2.75 8.96
CA VAL A 268 -1.26 2.73 9.67
C VAL A 268 -2.35 2.76 8.62
N ALA A 269 -3.24 1.77 8.64
CA ALA A 269 -4.45 1.74 7.83
C ALA A 269 -5.67 1.64 8.75
N ARG A 270 -6.70 2.44 8.50
CA ARG A 270 -7.97 2.41 9.23
C ARG A 270 -9.12 2.58 8.26
N THR A 271 -10.12 1.74 8.40
CA THR A 271 -11.30 1.71 7.53
C THR A 271 -12.54 1.61 8.40
N MET A 272 -13.47 2.54 8.24
CA MET A 272 -14.73 2.57 8.96
C MET A 272 -15.88 2.25 8.00
N HIS A 273 -16.67 1.27 8.41
CA HIS A 273 -17.91 0.89 7.79
C HIS A 273 -19.08 1.38 8.65
N VAL A 274 -20.12 1.92 8.02
CA VAL A 274 -21.41 2.26 8.65
C VAL A 274 -22.49 1.66 7.76
N ASP A 275 -23.42 0.92 8.35
CA ASP A 275 -24.46 0.17 7.62
C ASP A 275 -23.87 -0.73 6.51
N GLY A 276 -22.73 -1.34 6.83
CA GLY A 276 -21.99 -2.19 5.90
C GLY A 276 -21.29 -1.47 4.74
N ARG A 277 -21.33 -0.13 4.67
CA ARG A 277 -20.69 0.67 3.59
C ARG A 277 -19.44 1.37 4.07
N VAL A 278 -18.44 1.50 3.20
CA VAL A 278 -17.21 2.25 3.49
C VAL A 278 -17.53 3.74 3.54
N THR A 279 -17.31 4.38 4.69
CA THR A 279 -17.56 5.82 4.88
C THR A 279 -16.28 6.61 5.06
N ASN A 280 -15.29 6.03 5.75
CA ASN A 280 -14.01 6.66 6.00
C ASN A 280 -12.86 5.66 5.83
N CYS A 281 -11.77 6.10 5.21
CA CYS A 281 -10.51 5.38 5.15
C CYS A 281 -9.36 6.34 5.46
N LEU A 282 -8.30 5.82 6.06
CA LEU A 282 -7.03 6.51 6.22
C LEU A 282 -5.91 5.49 6.10
N THR A 283 -4.99 5.70 5.16
CA THR A 283 -3.73 4.97 5.10
C THR A 283 -2.58 5.97 5.18
N THR A 284 -1.59 5.70 6.02
CA THR A 284 -0.36 6.50 6.11
C THR A 284 0.83 5.57 6.14
N VAL A 285 1.89 5.93 5.41
CA VAL A 285 3.15 5.22 5.37
C VAL A 285 4.25 6.20 5.78
N HIS A 286 4.94 5.88 6.87
CA HIS A 286 6.09 6.64 7.35
C HIS A 286 7.36 5.83 7.12
N GLU A 287 8.39 6.48 6.58
CA GLU A 287 9.73 5.90 6.42
C GLU A 287 10.71 6.71 7.25
N SER A 288 11.31 6.07 8.26
CA SER A 288 12.24 6.70 9.22
C SER A 288 11.66 7.97 9.86
N GLY A 289 10.37 7.93 10.22
CA GLY A 289 9.63 9.03 10.84
C GLY A 289 9.08 10.08 9.88
N ALA A 290 9.52 10.11 8.62
CA ALA A 290 8.98 11.03 7.61
C ALA A 290 7.75 10.43 6.93
N LEU A 291 6.69 11.21 6.76
CA LEU A 291 5.54 10.81 5.95
C LEU A 291 5.98 10.65 4.49
N ARG A 292 5.79 9.45 3.96
CA ARG A 292 6.13 9.11 2.59
C ARG A 292 4.90 9.17 1.69
N ASP A 293 3.87 8.41 2.07
CA ASP A 293 2.63 8.28 1.31
C ASP A 293 1.43 8.37 2.27
N SER A 294 0.31 8.94 1.80
CA SER A 294 -0.95 8.86 2.54
C SER A 294 -2.16 8.92 1.62
N SER A 295 -3.20 8.19 1.99
CA SER A 295 -4.50 8.27 1.34
C SER A 295 -5.60 8.44 2.40
N ALA A 296 -6.67 9.16 2.05
CA ALA A 296 -7.82 9.33 2.92
C ALA A 296 -9.12 9.42 2.10
N LEU A 297 -10.16 8.75 2.60
CA LEU A 297 -11.54 8.90 2.18
C LEU A 297 -12.34 9.44 3.37
N ARG A 298 -13.14 10.47 3.16
CA ARG A 298 -14.11 10.96 4.15
C ARG A 298 -15.49 11.15 3.51
N CYS A 299 -16.52 10.63 4.14
CA CYS A 299 -17.91 10.94 3.78
C CYS A 299 -18.28 12.36 4.24
N ILE A 300 -18.68 13.22 3.31
CA ILE A 300 -19.14 14.59 3.57
C ILE A 300 -20.45 14.78 2.79
N GLY A 301 -21.57 14.93 3.50
CA GLY A 301 -22.89 15.12 2.87
C GLY A 301 -23.29 13.96 1.95
N GLY A 302 -22.94 12.72 2.29
CA GLY A 302 -23.24 11.52 1.49
C GLY A 302 -22.33 11.27 0.30
N ARG A 303 -21.35 12.14 0.04
CA ARG A 303 -20.32 11.95 -1.01
C ARG A 303 -18.95 11.70 -0.40
N GLY A 304 -18.07 11.02 -1.14
CA GLY A 304 -16.69 10.81 -0.74
C GLY A 304 -15.81 11.99 -1.15
N LEU A 305 -15.04 12.52 -0.20
CA LEU A 305 -13.85 13.32 -0.45
C LEU A 305 -12.63 12.40 -0.37
N TYR A 306 -11.91 12.29 -1.49
CA TYR A 306 -10.76 11.42 -1.67
C TYR A 306 -9.49 12.27 -1.75
N VAL A 307 -8.48 11.89 -0.97
CA VAL A 307 -7.18 12.56 -0.90
C VAL A 307 -6.10 11.49 -1.06
N VAL A 308 -5.23 11.61 -2.06
CA VAL A 308 -4.03 10.81 -2.24
C VAL A 308 -2.85 11.77 -2.26
N HIS A 309 -2.12 11.83 -1.16
CA HIS A 309 -0.92 12.65 -1.04
C HIS A 309 0.21 12.05 -1.90
N PRO A 310 1.02 12.88 -2.59
CA PRO A 310 1.01 14.35 -2.54
C PRO A 310 0.09 15.05 -3.55
N GLU A 311 -0.49 14.34 -4.51
CA GLU A 311 -0.85 15.00 -5.78
C GLU A 311 -2.35 15.16 -6.04
N LYS A 312 -3.22 14.36 -5.39
CA LYS A 312 -4.59 14.20 -5.87
C LYS A 312 -5.63 14.45 -4.77
N VAL A 313 -6.55 15.37 -5.04
CA VAL A 313 -7.78 15.55 -4.25
C VAL A 313 -8.95 15.57 -5.21
N TYR A 314 -9.98 14.77 -4.94
CA TYR A 314 -11.18 14.70 -5.77
C TYR A 314 -12.39 14.31 -4.95
N SER A 315 -13.59 14.59 -5.48
CA SER A 315 -14.84 14.10 -4.92
C SER A 315 -15.50 13.12 -5.88
N ALA A 316 -16.01 12.02 -5.33
CA ALA A 316 -16.76 11.02 -6.06
C ALA A 316 -17.81 10.39 -5.13
N ASP A 317 -18.61 9.47 -5.65
CA ASP A 317 -19.54 8.70 -4.83
C ASP A 317 -18.76 7.77 -3.89
N LEU A 318 -19.39 7.37 -2.79
CA LEU A 318 -18.78 6.40 -1.87
C LEU A 318 -18.59 5.03 -2.57
N PRO A 319 -17.59 4.24 -2.15
CA PRO A 319 -17.39 2.90 -2.69
C PRO A 319 -18.65 2.06 -2.52
N LYS A 320 -19.07 1.39 -3.59
CA LYS A 320 -20.24 0.50 -3.55
C LYS A 320 -19.87 -0.86 -2.97
N ASN A 321 -18.64 -1.31 -3.24
CA ASN A 321 -18.13 -2.56 -2.72
C ASN A 321 -17.76 -2.41 -1.23
N PRO A 322 -18.35 -3.19 -0.31
CA PRO A 322 -18.06 -3.13 1.12
C PRO A 322 -16.74 -3.84 1.49
N TRP A 323 -16.14 -4.57 0.56
CA TRP A 323 -14.91 -5.29 0.78
C TRP A 323 -13.70 -4.40 0.60
N THR A 324 -12.82 -4.46 1.59
CA THR A 324 -11.63 -3.62 1.68
C THR A 324 -10.43 -4.48 2.07
N THR A 325 -9.20 -4.01 1.81
CA THR A 325 -8.03 -4.81 2.17
C THR A 325 -7.89 -4.97 3.68
N ALA A 326 -8.32 -3.99 4.49
CA ALA A 326 -8.35 -4.13 5.95
C ALA A 326 -9.34 -5.22 6.41
N ARG A 327 -10.50 -5.32 5.76
CA ARG A 327 -11.51 -6.36 6.09
C ARG A 327 -11.03 -7.78 5.76
N MET A 328 -10.23 -7.94 4.70
CA MET A 328 -9.67 -9.24 4.29
C MET A 328 -8.77 -9.89 5.36
N TYR A 329 -8.30 -9.16 6.37
CA TYR A 329 -7.57 -9.76 7.49
C TYR A 329 -8.45 -10.60 8.44
N TYR A 330 -9.77 -10.43 8.35
CA TYR A 330 -10.75 -11.08 9.23
C TYR A 330 -11.66 -12.04 8.49
N ASP A 331 -12.17 -11.60 7.33
CA ASP A 331 -13.18 -12.32 6.58
C ASP A 331 -12.62 -12.76 5.23
N GLU A 332 -12.88 -14.00 4.82
CA GLU A 332 -12.57 -14.47 3.46
C GLU A 332 -13.53 -13.85 2.43
N PRO A 333 -13.04 -13.23 1.33
CA PRO A 333 -13.86 -12.53 0.34
C PRO A 333 -14.54 -13.47 -0.65
N VAL A 334 -15.35 -14.42 -0.14
CA VAL A 334 -16.05 -15.40 -0.96
C VAL A 334 -17.04 -14.70 -1.91
N GLY A 335 -16.95 -15.03 -3.19
CA GLY A 335 -17.84 -14.51 -4.23
C GLY A 335 -17.57 -13.06 -4.66
N GLN A 336 -16.47 -12.46 -4.21
CA GLN A 336 -16.07 -11.12 -4.62
C GLN A 336 -15.13 -11.17 -5.83
N ASP A 337 -15.33 -10.27 -6.78
CA ASP A 337 -14.50 -10.08 -7.98
C ASP A 337 -13.57 -8.87 -7.88
N SER A 338 -13.75 -8.06 -6.84
CA SER A 338 -13.07 -6.79 -6.63
C SER A 338 -12.97 -6.47 -5.14
N ILE A 339 -11.98 -5.66 -4.78
CA ILE A 339 -11.75 -5.17 -3.42
C ILE A 339 -11.41 -3.68 -3.51
N PHE A 340 -12.02 -2.85 -2.66
CA PHE A 340 -11.63 -1.46 -2.53
C PHE A 340 -10.30 -1.35 -1.77
N VAL A 341 -9.25 -0.89 -2.46
CA VAL A 341 -7.90 -0.78 -1.88
C VAL A 341 -7.70 0.61 -1.31
N GLU A 342 -7.60 0.69 0.01
CA GLU A 342 -7.60 1.95 0.75
C GLU A 342 -6.36 2.81 0.48
N SER A 343 -5.21 2.21 0.18
CA SER A 343 -3.99 2.95 -0.19
C SER A 343 -4.11 3.65 -1.55
N GLU A 344 -4.87 3.06 -2.48
CA GLU A 344 -5.05 3.57 -3.84
C GLU A 344 -6.36 4.35 -4.01
N LEU A 345 -7.30 4.19 -3.07
CA LEU A 345 -8.67 4.68 -3.14
C LEU A 345 -9.40 4.25 -4.41
N PHE A 346 -9.22 2.98 -4.79
CA PHE A 346 -9.70 2.42 -6.04
C PHE A 346 -10.10 0.94 -5.90
N GLU A 347 -11.13 0.51 -6.64
CA GLU A 347 -11.54 -0.91 -6.68
C GLU A 347 -10.60 -1.72 -7.57
N CYS A 348 -9.92 -2.70 -6.99
CA CYS A 348 -8.93 -3.53 -7.66
C CYS A 348 -9.48 -4.94 -7.91
N PRO A 349 -9.21 -5.56 -9.07
CA PRO A 349 -9.66 -6.92 -9.37
C PRO A 349 -9.10 -7.96 -8.39
N LEU A 350 -9.97 -8.86 -7.94
CA LEU A 350 -9.65 -10.01 -7.12
C LEU A 350 -9.93 -11.29 -7.89
N GLU A 351 -8.93 -12.14 -8.04
CA GLU A 351 -9.03 -13.41 -8.74
C GLU A 351 -8.90 -14.56 -7.75
N ARG A 352 -9.93 -15.40 -7.66
CA ARG A 352 -9.84 -16.67 -6.92
C ARG A 352 -9.07 -17.68 -7.77
N ILE A 353 -7.95 -18.18 -7.25
CA ILE A 353 -7.10 -19.16 -7.97
C ILE A 353 -7.32 -20.60 -7.49
N ALA A 354 -7.68 -20.77 -6.21
CA ALA A 354 -8.01 -22.05 -5.60
C ALA A 354 -8.98 -21.83 -4.42
N PRO A 355 -9.56 -22.88 -3.82
CA PRO A 355 -10.30 -22.73 -2.57
C PRO A 355 -9.43 -22.11 -1.47
N GLY A 356 -9.88 -20.99 -0.88
CA GLY A 356 -9.10 -20.25 0.11
C GLY A 356 -7.92 -19.45 -0.45
N GLU A 357 -7.70 -19.39 -1.77
CA GLU A 357 -6.56 -18.65 -2.35
C GLU A 357 -7.00 -17.60 -3.37
N TYR A 358 -6.49 -16.38 -3.19
CA TYR A 358 -6.89 -15.21 -3.97
C TYR A 358 -5.69 -14.35 -4.39
N ILE A 359 -5.73 -13.78 -5.59
CA ILE A 359 -4.76 -12.80 -6.07
C ILE A 359 -5.46 -11.45 -6.25
N LEU A 360 -5.00 -10.44 -5.52
CA LEU A 360 -5.40 -9.05 -5.73
C LEU A 360 -4.41 -8.37 -6.69
N LYS A 361 -4.93 -7.81 -7.78
CA LYS A 361 -4.12 -7.11 -8.80
C LYS A 361 -4.14 -5.61 -8.57
N LEU A 362 -2.99 -5.02 -8.27
CA LEU A 362 -2.85 -3.59 -8.04
C LEU A 362 -2.63 -2.82 -9.36
N PRO A 363 -2.93 -1.50 -9.41
CA PRO A 363 -2.81 -0.70 -10.64
C PRO A 363 -1.40 -0.64 -11.23
N ASN A 364 -0.39 -0.83 -10.39
CA ASN A 364 1.03 -0.84 -10.78
C ASN A 364 1.52 -2.21 -11.27
N LYS A 365 0.61 -3.17 -11.53
CA LYS A 365 0.87 -4.56 -11.94
C LYS A 365 1.46 -5.46 -10.84
N GLU A 366 1.63 -4.94 -9.63
CA GLU A 366 1.99 -5.75 -8.48
C GLU A 366 0.81 -6.62 -8.06
N LYS A 367 1.13 -7.70 -7.35
CA LYS A 367 0.16 -8.71 -6.95
C LYS A 367 0.33 -9.05 -5.48
N ASN A 368 -0.79 -9.18 -4.79
CA ASN A 368 -0.83 -9.73 -3.44
C ASN A 368 -1.59 -11.05 -3.49
N HIS A 369 -0.96 -12.13 -3.03
CA HIS A 369 -1.57 -13.45 -2.92
C HIS A 369 -1.98 -13.70 -1.48
N TYR A 370 -3.25 -14.03 -1.26
CA TYR A 370 -3.84 -14.28 0.05
C TYR A 370 -4.20 -15.75 0.17
N VAL A 371 -3.87 -16.35 1.31
CA VAL A 371 -4.15 -17.75 1.63
C VAL A 371 -4.95 -17.80 2.92
N TYR A 372 -6.14 -18.37 2.84
CA TYR A 372 -7.09 -18.61 3.92
C TYR A 372 -7.14 -20.09 4.24
N ARG A 373 -7.38 -20.43 5.51
CA ARG A 373 -7.74 -21.77 5.96
C ARG A 373 -8.95 -21.65 6.86
N ASP A 374 -10.00 -22.40 6.54
CA ASP A 374 -11.27 -22.38 7.28
C ASP A 374 -11.87 -20.97 7.42
N GLY A 375 -11.79 -20.16 6.36
CA GLY A 375 -12.26 -18.77 6.35
C GLY A 375 -11.33 -17.76 7.04
N ILE A 376 -10.23 -18.22 7.64
CA ILE A 376 -9.30 -17.39 8.41
C ILE A 376 -8.04 -17.11 7.58
N LEU A 377 -7.67 -15.83 7.43
CA LEU A 377 -6.44 -15.45 6.73
C LEU A 377 -5.21 -15.99 7.48
N GLN A 378 -4.36 -16.74 6.76
CA GLN A 378 -3.14 -17.35 7.29
C GLN A 378 -1.88 -16.69 6.76
N GLU A 379 -1.83 -16.42 5.45
CA GLU A 379 -0.64 -15.90 4.78
C GLU A 379 -1.00 -14.87 3.71
N ILE A 380 -0.19 -13.81 3.61
CA ILE A 380 -0.20 -12.86 2.49
C ILE A 380 1.20 -12.84 1.87
N ARG A 381 1.31 -13.04 0.57
CA ARG A 381 2.55 -12.83 -0.19
C ARG A 381 2.42 -11.56 -1.00
N VAL A 382 3.32 -10.61 -0.73
CA VAL A 382 3.34 -9.31 -1.39
C VAL A 382 4.56 -9.28 -2.32
N ASP A 383 4.31 -9.14 -3.61
CA ASP A 383 5.36 -9.00 -4.62
C ASP A 383 5.57 -7.52 -4.96
N ARG A 384 6.68 -6.95 -4.48
CA ARG A 384 7.14 -5.59 -4.82
C ARG A 384 8.42 -5.64 -5.66
N GLY A 385 8.41 -6.42 -6.73
CA GLY A 385 9.51 -6.51 -7.69
C GLY A 385 10.70 -7.28 -7.12
N TRP A 386 11.73 -6.58 -6.64
CA TRP A 386 12.92 -7.23 -6.05
C TRP A 386 12.71 -7.62 -4.58
N LEU A 387 11.64 -7.12 -3.95
CA LEU A 387 11.33 -7.37 -2.54
C LEU A 387 10.08 -8.24 -2.42
N GLY A 388 10.27 -9.54 -2.21
CA GLY A 388 9.21 -10.46 -1.82
C GLY A 388 9.01 -10.44 -0.32
N LEU A 389 7.80 -10.11 0.15
CA LEU A 389 7.42 -10.16 1.56
C LEU A 389 6.36 -11.23 1.79
N VAL A 390 6.43 -11.89 2.94
CA VAL A 390 5.43 -12.85 3.39
C VAL A 390 4.92 -12.44 4.76
N PHE A 391 3.63 -12.18 4.89
CA PHE A 391 2.99 -11.90 6.16
C PHE A 391 2.31 -13.18 6.64
N ARG A 392 2.69 -13.71 7.80
CA ARG A 392 2.08 -14.92 8.36
C ARG A 392 1.40 -14.60 9.68
N ARG A 393 0.20 -15.10 9.88
CA ARG A 393 -0.50 -14.97 11.16
C ARG A 393 0.32 -15.62 12.28
N ALA A 394 0.44 -14.94 13.41
CA ALA A 394 0.97 -15.51 14.64
C ALA A 394 -0.06 -16.51 15.17
N SER A 395 0.36 -17.78 15.30
CA SER A 395 -0.46 -18.90 15.78
C SER A 395 -0.77 -18.81 17.26
#